data_AF-W9GI91-F1
#
_entry.id   AF-W9GI91-F1
#
_cell.length_a   1.000
_cell.length_b   1.000
_cell.length_c   1.000
_cell.angle_alpha   90.00
_cell.angle_beta   90.00
_cell.angle_gamma   90.00
#
_symmetry.space_group_name_H-M   'P 1'
#
loop_
_entity.id
_entity.type
_entity.pdbx_description
1 polymer ?
#
loop_
_entity_poly.entity_id
_entity_poly.type
_entity_poly.pdbx_seq_one_letter_code
_entity_poly.pdbx_strand_id
1 'polypeptide(L)'
;LMDQAVVAGVGNVYRCEILHRHRIDPFTPGKALSEELWWDIWNDLVRLLHVGVAFGQILTLDDQLVEAERMIADGSAAPITQSLTGERLGDYFERRFSTYKRAGEPCPRCGTTLRSEPVAGRTLYWCPGCQTRG
;
A
#
# COMPACT_ATOMS: atom_id res chain seq x y z
N LEU A 1 -6.77 -5.43 9.80
CA LEU A 1 -5.98 -4.32 9.20
C LEU A 1 -6.66 -2.95 9.30
N MET A 2 -7.97 -2.79 9.11
CA MET A 2 -8.61 -1.46 9.22
C MET A 2 -9.09 -1.09 10.62
N ASP A 3 -9.09 -2.05 11.55
CA ASP A 3 -9.35 -1.77 12.95
C ASP A 3 -8.20 -0.93 13.51
N GLN A 4 -8.49 0.35 13.77
CA GLN A 4 -7.50 1.30 14.29
C GLN A 4 -7.07 0.97 15.73
N ALA A 5 -7.81 0.10 16.44
CA ALA A 5 -7.37 -0.42 17.73
C ALA A 5 -6.25 -1.47 17.58
N VAL A 6 -6.04 -2.01 16.37
CA VAL A 6 -5.04 -3.03 16.07
C VAL A 6 -3.85 -2.45 15.29
N VAL A 7 -4.12 -1.67 14.23
CA VAL A 7 -3.06 -0.97 13.47
C VAL A 7 -3.54 0.43 13.09
N ALA A 8 -2.92 1.45 13.70
CA ALA A 8 -3.19 2.84 13.37
C ALA A 8 -2.45 3.26 12.08
N GLY A 9 -3.04 4.21 11.32
CA GLY A 9 -2.42 4.78 10.10
C GLY A 9 -2.67 3.97 8.81
N VAL A 10 -3.20 2.74 8.93
CA VAL A 10 -3.56 1.91 7.77
C VAL A 10 -4.96 2.26 7.28
N GLY A 11 -5.01 3.01 6.18
CA GLY A 11 -6.24 3.30 5.43
C GLY A 11 -6.58 2.25 4.37
N ASN A 12 -7.66 2.47 3.62
CA ASN A 12 -8.15 1.51 2.61
C ASN A 12 -7.16 1.24 1.47
N VAL A 13 -6.32 2.23 1.11
CA VAL A 13 -5.26 2.07 0.10
C VAL A 13 -4.24 1.05 0.59
N TYR A 14 -3.61 1.32 1.75
CA TYR A 14 -2.64 0.41 2.36
C TYR A 14 -3.23 -0.98 2.59
N ARG A 15 -4.50 -1.11 3.02
CA ARG A 15 -5.18 -2.41 3.13
C ARG A 15 -5.16 -3.20 1.82
N CYS A 16 -5.60 -2.61 0.72
CA CYS A 16 -5.68 -3.32 -0.55
C CYS A 16 -4.27 -3.69 -1.06
N GLU A 17 -3.36 -2.74 -0.96
CA GLU A 17 -2.01 -2.87 -1.51
C GLU A 17 -1.14 -3.84 -0.72
N ILE A 18 -1.20 -3.81 0.62
CA ILE A 18 -0.39 -4.70 1.46
C ILE A 18 -0.80 -6.16 1.29
N LEU A 19 -2.11 -6.43 1.22
CA LEU A 19 -2.63 -7.78 0.99
C LEU A 19 -2.22 -8.29 -0.39
N HIS A 20 -2.21 -7.42 -1.41
CA HIS A 20 -1.70 -7.78 -2.73
C HIS A 20 -0.18 -8.05 -2.74
N ARG A 21 0.62 -7.22 -2.06
CA ARG A 21 2.08 -7.37 -1.95
C ARG A 21 2.45 -8.72 -1.33
N HIS A 22 1.74 -9.13 -0.27
CA HIS A 22 1.96 -10.41 0.41
C HIS A 22 1.13 -11.59 -0.15
N ARG A 23 0.31 -11.38 -1.19
CA ARG A 23 -0.53 -12.40 -1.83
C ARG A 23 -1.57 -13.04 -0.89
N ILE A 24 -2.08 -12.25 0.05
CA ILE A 24 -3.02 -12.69 1.08
C ILE A 24 -4.44 -12.50 0.57
N ASP A 25 -5.25 -13.56 0.67
CA ASP A 25 -6.69 -13.52 0.46
C ASP A 25 -7.29 -12.51 1.45
N PRO A 26 -7.93 -11.43 0.98
CA PRO A 26 -8.49 -10.40 1.85
C PRO A 26 -9.63 -10.89 2.75
N PHE A 27 -10.17 -12.09 2.52
CA PHE A 27 -11.21 -12.71 3.34
C PHE A 27 -10.66 -13.67 4.40
N THR A 28 -9.35 -13.93 4.39
CA THR A 28 -8.69 -14.69 5.45
C THR A 28 -8.89 -14.00 6.80
N PRO A 29 -9.48 -14.67 7.81
CA PRO A 29 -9.58 -14.11 9.15
C PRO A 29 -8.19 -13.78 9.70
N GLY A 30 -8.00 -12.59 10.28
CA GLY A 30 -6.67 -12.17 10.76
C GLY A 30 -6.02 -13.14 11.77
N LYS A 31 -6.83 -13.83 12.58
CA LYS A 31 -6.38 -14.86 13.53
C LYS A 31 -5.87 -16.15 12.88
N ALA A 32 -6.10 -16.34 11.59
CA ALA A 32 -5.62 -17.49 10.82
C ALA A 32 -4.24 -17.23 10.20
N LEU A 33 -3.77 -15.99 10.18
CA LEU A 33 -2.44 -15.65 9.69
C LEU A 33 -1.36 -16.24 10.61
N SER A 34 -0.30 -16.80 10.03
CA SER A 34 0.87 -17.20 10.80
C SER A 34 1.58 -15.97 11.38
N GLU A 35 2.31 -16.18 12.47
CA GLU A 35 3.08 -15.11 13.11
C GLU A 35 4.15 -14.54 12.17
N GLU A 36 4.81 -15.41 11.39
CA GLU A 36 5.81 -14.98 10.41
C GLU A 36 5.19 -14.08 9.34
N LEU A 37 4.04 -14.47 8.79
CA LEU A 37 3.33 -13.67 7.80
C LEU A 37 2.84 -12.34 8.38
N TRP A 38 2.45 -12.32 9.65
CA TRP A 38 2.09 -11.09 10.34
C TRP A 38 3.28 -10.14 10.47
N TRP A 39 4.45 -10.64 10.84
CA TRP A 39 5.67 -9.81 10.92
C TRP A 39 6.11 -9.31 9.55
N ASP A 40 5.96 -10.09 8.50
CA ASP A 40 6.21 -9.64 7.12
C ASP A 40 5.32 -8.45 6.75
N ILE A 41 4.01 -8.54 7.04
CA ILE A 41 3.05 -7.45 6.80
C ILE A 41 3.42 -6.22 7.64
N TRP A 42 3.77 -6.42 8.91
CA TRP A 42 4.12 -5.34 9.82
C TRP A 42 5.35 -4.57 9.34
N ASN A 43 6.43 -5.29 9.00
CA ASN A 43 7.68 -4.70 8.54
C ASN A 43 7.47 -3.91 7.23
N ASP A 44 6.69 -4.45 6.30
CA ASP A 44 6.38 -3.74 5.05
C ASP A 44 5.49 -2.52 5.32
N LEU A 45 4.48 -2.59 6.20
CA LEU A 45 3.70 -1.41 6.58
C LEU A 45 4.53 -0.30 7.22
N VAL A 46 5.44 -0.63 8.14
CA VAL A 46 6.34 0.35 8.77
C VAL A 46 7.20 1.03 7.72
N ARG A 47 7.75 0.26 6.77
CA ARG A 47 8.52 0.78 5.64
C ARG A 47 7.68 1.73 4.78
N LEU A 48 6.50 1.30 4.33
CA LEU A 48 5.62 2.09 3.46
C LEU A 48 5.15 3.39 4.14
N LEU A 49 4.81 3.34 5.42
CA LEU A 49 4.39 4.51 6.18
C LEU A 49 5.52 5.51 6.38
N HIS A 50 6.74 5.04 6.64
CA HIS A 50 7.91 5.91 6.76
C HIS A 50 8.18 6.68 5.47
N VAL A 51 8.17 5.98 4.33
CA VAL A 51 8.27 6.61 3.01
C VAL A 51 7.10 7.56 2.77
N GLY A 52 5.87 7.14 3.08
CA GLY A 52 4.70 7.97 2.85
C GLY A 52 4.67 9.26 3.65
N VAL A 53 5.24 9.28 4.86
CA VAL A 53 5.43 10.49 5.66
C VAL A 53 6.48 11.42 5.02
N ALA A 54 7.60 10.86 4.54
CA ALA A 54 8.66 11.66 3.92
C ALA A 54 8.17 12.45 2.70
N PHE A 55 7.26 11.87 1.90
CA PHE A 55 6.76 12.50 0.67
C PHE A 55 5.36 13.10 0.79
N GLY A 56 4.67 12.90 1.91
CA GLY A 56 3.24 13.22 2.05
C GLY A 56 2.34 12.49 1.05
N GLN A 57 2.78 11.34 0.54
CA GLN A 57 2.14 10.59 -0.53
C GLN A 57 2.12 9.09 -0.21
N ILE A 58 1.02 8.39 -0.50
CA ILE A 58 0.97 6.93 -0.35
C ILE A 58 1.71 6.28 -1.52
N LEU A 59 2.84 5.63 -1.24
CA LEU A 59 3.62 4.83 -2.20
C LEU A 59 3.57 3.36 -1.77
N THR A 60 3.23 2.48 -2.71
CA THR A 60 3.09 1.03 -2.46
C THR A 60 3.70 0.15 -3.55
N LEU A 61 4.17 0.75 -4.64
CA LEU A 61 4.76 0.06 -5.77
C LEU A 61 6.29 0.04 -5.64
N ASP A 62 6.91 -1.10 -5.98
CA ASP A 62 8.33 -1.33 -5.74
C ASP A 62 9.23 -0.34 -6.49
N ASP A 63 8.86 0.05 -7.71
CA ASP A 63 9.58 1.07 -8.50
C ASP A 63 9.59 2.42 -7.79
N GLN A 64 8.44 2.86 -7.28
CA GLN A 64 8.31 4.12 -6.56
C GLN A 64 9.02 4.10 -5.21
N LEU A 65 9.01 2.95 -4.51
CA LEU A 65 9.69 2.80 -3.22
C LEU A 65 11.20 2.85 -3.39
N VAL A 66 11.76 2.17 -4.39
CA VAL A 66 13.21 2.19 -4.67
C VAL A 66 13.68 3.60 -4.96
N GLU A 67 12.93 4.35 -5.77
CA GLU A 67 13.26 5.75 -6.09
C GLU A 67 13.14 6.64 -4.84
N ALA A 68 12.03 6.53 -4.10
CA ALA A 68 11.81 7.29 -2.87
C ALA A 68 12.89 7.02 -1.81
N GLU A 69 13.29 5.77 -1.60
CA GLU A 69 14.33 5.38 -0.65
C GLU A 69 15.71 5.91 -1.07
N ARG A 70 16.01 5.91 -2.36
CA ARG A 70 17.23 6.53 -2.88
C ARG A 70 17.26 8.03 -2.56
N MET A 71 16.15 8.73 -2.80
CA MET A 71 16.03 10.15 -2.49
C MET A 71 16.16 10.42 -0.98
N ILE A 72 15.62 9.54 -0.12
CA ILE A 72 15.78 9.66 1.33
C ILE A 72 17.26 9.50 1.70
N ALA A 73 17.93 8.50 1.13
CA ALA A 73 19.33 8.19 1.45
C ALA A 73 20.32 9.28 0.98
N ASP A 74 20.06 9.92 -0.16
CA ASP A 74 20.91 11.00 -0.68
C ASP A 74 20.51 12.42 -0.21
N GLY A 75 19.44 12.51 0.60
CA GLY A 75 18.94 13.76 1.17
C GLY A 75 18.13 14.63 0.20
N SER A 76 17.84 14.14 -1.00
CA SER A 76 16.97 14.84 -1.97
C SER A 76 15.47 14.59 -1.74
N ALA A 77 15.10 13.63 -0.88
CA ALA A 77 13.73 13.48 -0.43
C ALA A 77 13.33 14.73 0.33
N ALA A 78 12.34 15.45 -0.19
CA ALA A 78 11.98 16.76 0.33
C ALA A 78 11.61 16.71 1.81
N PRO A 79 12.39 17.31 2.72
CA PRO A 79 11.85 17.81 3.97
C PRO A 79 11.51 19.28 3.72
N ILE A 80 10.60 19.55 2.79
CA ILE A 80 10.25 20.91 2.44
C ILE A 80 8.74 21.04 2.57
N THR A 81 8.37 21.37 3.80
CA THR A 81 7.14 22.09 4.08
C THR A 81 7.00 23.15 3.00
N GLN A 82 5.80 23.23 2.39
CA GLN A 82 5.27 24.22 1.45
C GLN A 82 5.91 25.64 1.46
N SER A 83 6.56 26.04 2.55
CA SER A 83 7.29 27.28 2.80
C SER A 83 8.57 27.54 1.99
N LEU A 84 9.29 26.55 1.41
CA LEU A 84 10.57 26.85 0.69
C LEU A 84 10.50 26.77 -0.84
N THR A 85 9.67 25.92 -1.43
CA THR A 85 9.70 25.67 -2.89
C THR A 85 8.40 26.02 -3.62
N GLY A 86 7.28 26.16 -2.90
CA GLY A 86 5.96 26.37 -3.50
C GLY A 86 5.37 25.12 -4.19
N GLU A 87 6.12 24.02 -4.28
CA GLU A 87 5.63 22.72 -4.73
C GLU A 87 4.75 22.09 -3.64
N ARG A 88 3.64 21.45 -4.04
CA ARG A 88 2.76 20.78 -3.08
C ARG A 88 3.37 19.44 -2.67
N LEU A 89 3.38 19.19 -1.36
CA LEU A 89 3.60 17.86 -0.80
C LEU A 89 2.57 16.89 -1.43
N GLY A 90 3.04 15.89 -2.18
CA GLY A 90 2.19 14.87 -2.81
C GLY A 90 2.17 14.79 -4.34
N ASP A 91 2.94 15.61 -5.07
CA ASP A 91 3.01 15.60 -6.55
C ASP A 91 4.28 14.95 -7.12
N TYR A 92 5.16 14.38 -6.28
CA TYR A 92 6.45 13.82 -6.71
C TYR A 92 6.33 12.54 -7.53
N PHE A 93 5.40 11.67 -7.15
CA PHE A 93 5.20 10.38 -7.83
C PHE A 93 3.84 10.34 -8.51
N GLU A 94 3.75 9.68 -9.66
CA GLU A 94 2.46 9.39 -10.27
C GLU A 94 1.59 8.58 -9.31
N ARG A 95 0.31 8.93 -9.18
CA ARG A 95 -0.60 8.24 -8.26
C ARG A 95 -1.06 6.90 -8.84
N ARG A 96 -0.24 5.87 -8.69
CA ARG A 96 -0.50 4.49 -9.15
C ARG A 96 -0.58 3.49 -8.00
N PHE A 97 -1.37 2.44 -8.21
CA PHE A 97 -1.56 1.34 -7.26
C PHE A 97 -1.66 0.00 -8.00
N SER A 98 -1.41 -1.11 -7.30
CA SER A 98 -1.53 -2.44 -7.87
C SER A 98 -2.99 -2.87 -8.04
N THR A 99 -3.84 -2.51 -7.07
CA THR A 99 -5.22 -2.99 -6.97
C THR A 99 -6.22 -1.88 -6.69
N TYR A 100 -5.87 -0.93 -5.81
CA TYR A 100 -6.81 0.08 -5.32
C TYR A 100 -7.41 0.91 -6.46
N LYS A 101 -8.75 0.94 -6.56
CA LYS A 101 -9.51 1.63 -7.63
C LYS A 101 -9.24 1.14 -9.06
N ARG A 102 -8.73 -0.07 -9.23
CA ARG A 102 -8.43 -0.67 -10.56
C ARG A 102 -9.31 -1.87 -10.89
N ALA A 103 -10.50 -1.97 -10.30
CA ALA A 103 -11.43 -3.07 -10.60
C ALA A 103 -11.77 -3.11 -12.10
N GLY A 104 -11.78 -4.30 -12.69
CA GLY A 104 -11.96 -4.49 -14.14
C GLY A 104 -10.67 -4.41 -14.96
N GLU A 105 -9.58 -3.87 -14.41
CA GLU A 105 -8.27 -3.87 -15.08
C GLU A 105 -7.52 -5.20 -14.87
N PRO A 106 -6.57 -5.55 -15.76
CA PRO A 106 -5.67 -6.67 -15.53
C PRO A 106 -4.72 -6.40 -14.35
N CYS A 107 -4.56 -7.39 -13.48
CA CYS A 107 -3.58 -7.37 -12.41
C CYS A 107 -2.16 -7.17 -13.00
N PRO A 108 -1.36 -6.22 -12.50
CA PRO A 108 -0.02 -5.96 -13.02
C PRO A 108 0.96 -7.13 -12.77
N ARG A 109 0.62 -8.07 -11.87
CA ARG A 109 1.44 -9.24 -11.55
C ARG A 109 1.11 -10.47 -12.40
N CYS A 110 -0.17 -10.76 -12.62
CA CYS A 110 -0.61 -12.03 -13.23
C CYS A 110 -1.64 -11.89 -14.37
N GLY A 111 -2.06 -10.68 -14.71
CA GLY A 111 -3.03 -10.42 -15.78
C GLY A 111 -4.50 -10.73 -15.44
N THR A 112 -4.79 -11.43 -14.34
CA THR A 112 -6.17 -11.70 -13.90
C THR A 112 -6.94 -10.40 -13.63
N THR A 113 -8.19 -10.33 -14.08
CA THR A 113 -9.06 -9.17 -13.84
C THR A 113 -9.24 -8.90 -12.35
N LEU A 114 -8.93 -7.68 -11.93
CA LEU A 114 -9.08 -7.21 -10.56
C LEU A 114 -10.56 -7.11 -10.19
N ARG A 115 -10.87 -7.47 -8.94
CA ARG A 115 -12.23 -7.46 -8.38
C ARG A 115 -12.39 -6.38 -7.31
N SER A 116 -13.64 -6.04 -7.03
CA SER A 116 -13.99 -5.17 -5.92
C SER A 116 -15.34 -5.49 -5.33
N GLU A 117 -15.49 -5.27 -4.02
CA GLU A 117 -16.75 -5.40 -3.31
C GLU A 117 -16.78 -4.55 -2.01
N PRO A 118 -17.95 -4.16 -1.50
CA PRO A 118 -18.05 -3.46 -0.23
C PRO A 118 -17.71 -4.38 0.96
N VAL A 119 -16.71 -4.02 1.76
CA VAL A 119 -16.32 -4.75 2.98
C VAL A 119 -16.15 -3.77 4.13
N ALA A 120 -16.91 -3.97 5.22
CA ALA A 120 -16.86 -3.13 6.42
C ALA A 120 -16.95 -1.62 6.12
N GLY A 121 -17.90 -1.23 5.25
CA GLY A 121 -18.17 0.17 4.91
C GLY A 121 -17.18 0.82 3.92
N ARG A 122 -16.22 0.07 3.37
CA ARG A 122 -15.27 0.56 2.35
C ARG A 122 -15.11 -0.47 1.22
N THR A 123 -15.04 0.00 -0.02
CA THR A 123 -14.77 -0.87 -1.16
C THR A 123 -13.39 -1.49 -1.07
N LEU A 124 -13.33 -2.82 -1.03
CA LEU A 124 -12.12 -3.61 -1.19
C LEU A 124 -11.78 -3.74 -2.67
N TYR A 125 -10.50 -3.73 -3.00
CA TYR A 125 -9.99 -4.07 -4.33
C TYR A 125 -8.93 -5.15 -4.18
N TRP A 126 -8.96 -6.18 -5.02
CA TRP A 126 -8.01 -7.30 -4.92
C TRP A 126 -7.84 -8.05 -6.24
N CYS A 127 -6.76 -8.82 -6.34
CA CYS A 127 -6.53 -9.75 -7.44
C CYS A 127 -6.88 -11.19 -7.01
N PRO A 128 -7.95 -11.81 -7.56
CA PRO A 128 -8.32 -13.18 -7.18
C PRO A 128 -7.31 -14.23 -7.66
N GLY A 129 -6.44 -13.91 -8.63
CA GLY A 129 -5.39 -14.82 -9.09
C GLY A 129 -4.11 -14.78 -8.24
N CYS A 130 -3.82 -13.66 -7.58
CA CYS A 130 -2.61 -13.50 -6.77
C CYS A 130 -2.88 -13.68 -5.27
N GLN A 131 -4.06 -13.30 -4.79
CA GLN A 131 -4.40 -13.23 -3.38
C GLN A 131 -5.18 -14.48 -2.95
N THR A 132 -4.44 -15.57 -2.76
CA THR A 132 -5.00 -16.90 -2.45
C THR A 132 -4.43 -17.50 -1.18
N ARG A 133 -3.46 -16.85 -0.53
CA ARG A 133 -2.87 -17.32 0.73
C ARG A 133 -3.78 -16.98 1.91
N GLY A 134 -3.98 -17.94 2.80
CA GLY A 134 -4.65 -17.75 4.08
C GLY A 134 -4.04 -18.63 5.14
#